data_AF-A0AAD1SLV7-F1
#
_entry.id   AF-A0AAD1SLV7-F1
#
_cell.length_a   1.000
_cell.length_b   1.000
_cell.length_c   1.000
_cell.angle_alpha   90.00
_cell.angle_beta   90.00
_cell.angle_gamma   90.00
#
_symmetry.space_group_name_H-M   'P 1'
#
loop_
_entity.id
_entity.type
_entity.pdbx_description
1 polymer ?
#
loop_
_entity_poly.entity_id
_entity_poly.type
_entity_poly.pdbx_seq_one_letter_code
_entity_poly.pdbx_strand_id
1 'polypeptide(L)'
;MGGGRKPRNAAVAPIFKQRTEKAQTPSWWHSPSESDTDMSSQMASVRAEAPLTRQDMKGFLADFQKSVAEELDKRLTPILEGMADLIARAQATESKMEVLQETVTVHEDELQDLREQLRILEDSNESLNNRTISGCDVCLKRCPPK
;
A
#
# COMPACT_ATOMS: atom_id res chain seq x y z
N MET A 1 -45.20 -6.54 -19.82
CA MET A 1 -44.71 -5.36 -19.08
C MET A 1 -43.28 -5.64 -18.66
N GLY A 2 -42.32 -5.02 -19.33
CA GLY A 2 -40.88 -5.18 -19.05
C GLY A 2 -40.43 -4.14 -18.02
N GLY A 3 -39.70 -4.59 -17.01
CA GLY A 3 -39.12 -3.74 -15.98
C GLY A 3 -37.67 -4.13 -15.75
N GLY A 4 -36.78 -3.71 -16.65
CA GLY A 4 -35.34 -3.72 -16.41
C GLY A 4 -34.89 -2.36 -15.89
N ARG A 5 -34.11 -2.32 -14.80
CA ARG A 5 -33.15 -1.24 -14.53
C ARG A 5 -31.89 -1.76 -13.82
N LYS A 6 -30.78 -1.38 -14.47
CA LYS A 6 -29.33 -1.51 -14.28
C LYS A 6 -28.74 -1.35 -12.86
N PRO A 7 -27.49 -1.80 -12.66
CA PRO A 7 -26.76 -1.77 -11.39
C PRO A 7 -26.28 -0.36 -11.00
N ARG A 8 -26.14 -0.14 -9.68
CA ARG A 8 -25.57 1.06 -9.07
C ARG A 8 -24.05 1.06 -9.22
N ASN A 9 -23.54 2.01 -10.01
CA ASN A 9 -22.13 2.42 -9.99
C ASN A 9 -21.84 3.13 -8.66
N ALA A 10 -21.04 2.51 -7.78
CA ALA A 10 -20.44 3.19 -6.64
C ALA A 10 -19.13 3.82 -7.09
N ALA A 11 -19.18 5.10 -7.46
CA ALA A 11 -17.99 5.91 -7.71
C ALA A 11 -17.35 6.29 -6.36
N VAL A 12 -16.14 5.80 -6.13
CA VAL A 12 -15.27 6.22 -5.03
C VAL A 12 -14.70 7.59 -5.38
N ALA A 13 -15.06 8.62 -4.61
CA ALA A 13 -14.46 9.95 -4.70
C ALA A 13 -13.24 10.04 -3.76
N PRO A 14 -12.08 10.53 -4.21
CA PRO A 14 -10.99 10.86 -3.29
C PRO A 14 -11.26 12.22 -2.62
N ILE A 15 -11.31 12.21 -1.29
CA ILE A 15 -11.37 13.39 -0.43
C ILE A 15 -9.97 14.02 -0.40
N PHE A 16 -9.73 15.03 -1.24
CA PHE A 16 -8.53 15.86 -1.20
C PHE A 16 -8.71 16.95 -0.14
N LYS A 17 -8.26 16.71 1.10
CA LYS A 17 -8.18 17.75 2.12
C LYS A 17 -7.00 18.67 1.81
N GLN A 18 -7.29 19.85 1.25
CA GLN A 18 -6.33 20.95 1.19
C GLN A 18 -5.98 21.39 2.61
N ARG A 19 -4.72 21.16 3.03
CA ARG A 19 -4.14 21.82 4.19
C ARG A 19 -3.53 23.12 3.70
N THR A 20 -4.16 24.25 4.02
CA THR A 20 -3.59 25.58 3.82
C THR A 20 -2.50 25.80 4.87
N GLU A 21 -1.27 25.45 4.55
CA GLU A 21 -0.11 25.89 5.33
C GLU A 21 0.24 27.32 4.92
N LYS A 22 0.17 28.22 5.91
CA LYS A 22 0.61 29.60 5.79
C LYS A 22 2.09 29.59 5.42
N ALA A 23 2.43 30.24 4.31
CA ALA A 23 3.81 30.43 3.87
C ALA A 23 4.60 31.15 4.97
N GLN A 24 5.46 30.42 5.66
CA GLN A 24 6.44 30.95 6.59
C GLN A 24 7.65 31.35 5.75
N THR A 25 7.77 32.64 5.47
CA THR A 25 8.95 33.21 4.79
C THR A 25 10.19 32.88 5.62
N PRO A 26 11.23 32.25 5.05
CA PRO A 26 12.40 31.91 5.83
C PRO A 26 13.24 33.18 6.12
N SER A 27 13.88 33.24 7.28
CA SER A 27 14.52 34.42 7.93
C SER A 27 15.86 34.88 7.32
N TRP A 28 16.10 34.63 6.04
CA TRP A 28 17.32 34.97 5.31
C TRP A 28 17.14 36.19 4.38
N TRP A 29 15.91 36.71 4.29
CA TRP A 29 15.60 37.99 3.66
C TRP A 29 15.67 39.12 4.69
N HIS A 30 16.87 39.41 5.18
CA HIS A 30 17.17 40.71 5.77
C HIS A 30 18.02 41.50 4.78
N SER A 31 17.45 42.61 4.29
CA SER A 31 18.21 43.63 3.54
C SER A 31 19.37 44.12 4.42
N PRO A 32 20.61 44.17 3.91
CA PRO A 32 21.70 44.79 4.65
C PRO A 32 21.43 46.30 4.74
N SER A 33 21.29 46.80 5.96
CA SER A 33 21.29 48.23 6.25
C SER A 33 22.68 48.80 5.93
N GLU A 34 22.70 49.91 5.19
CA GLU A 34 23.88 50.73 4.92
C GLU A 34 24.56 51.11 6.23
N SER A 35 25.78 50.59 6.42
CA SER A 35 26.73 51.16 7.37
C SER A 35 28.10 51.18 6.70
N ASP A 36 28.55 52.41 6.46
CA ASP A 36 29.85 52.79 5.91
C ASP A 36 30.97 51.92 6.47
N THR A 37 31.54 51.09 5.60
CA THR A 37 32.85 50.49 5.84
C THR A 37 33.75 50.94 4.70
N ASP A 38 34.69 51.81 5.04
CA ASP A 38 35.76 52.30 4.18
C ASP A 38 36.60 51.12 3.65
N MET A 39 36.26 50.64 2.46
CA MET A 39 36.96 49.56 1.75
C MET A 39 38.05 50.09 0.80
N SER A 40 38.46 51.36 0.95
CA SER A 40 39.36 52.00 -0.01
C SER A 40 40.85 51.60 0.13
N SER A 41 41.22 50.79 1.13
CA SER A 41 42.63 50.38 1.36
C SER A 41 42.96 48.90 1.15
N GLN A 42 42.01 48.03 0.80
CA GLN A 42 42.29 46.60 0.56
C GLN A 42 42.42 46.19 -0.91
N MET A 43 42.25 47.12 -1.86
CA MET A 43 42.34 46.85 -3.31
C MET A 43 43.76 46.95 -3.90
N ALA A 44 44.82 46.93 -3.08
CA ALA A 44 46.20 47.02 -3.55
C ALA A 44 46.93 45.66 -3.64
N SER A 45 46.23 44.54 -3.44
CA SER A 45 46.80 43.20 -3.61
C SER A 45 45.85 42.28 -4.37
N VAL A 46 45.39 42.74 -5.54
CA VAL A 46 44.91 41.82 -6.57
C VAL A 46 46.16 41.17 -7.16
N ARG A 47 46.66 40.15 -6.46
CA ARG A 47 47.62 39.19 -6.98
C ARG A 47 46.99 38.67 -8.28
N ALA A 48 47.59 39.04 -9.40
CA ALA A 48 47.15 38.65 -10.73
C ALA A 48 46.89 37.13 -10.75
N GLU A 49 45.61 36.74 -10.74
CA GLU A 49 45.23 35.38 -11.05
C GLU A 49 45.62 35.17 -12.52
N ALA A 50 46.58 34.27 -12.74
CA ALA A 50 46.99 33.90 -14.08
C ALA A 50 45.74 33.42 -14.84
N PRO A 51 45.54 33.83 -16.11
CA PRO A 51 44.40 33.38 -16.87
C PRO A 51 44.45 31.86 -17.01
N LEU A 52 43.44 31.17 -16.46
CA LEU A 52 43.27 29.72 -16.58
C LEU A 52 43.53 29.30 -18.02
N THR A 53 44.52 28.42 -18.21
CA THR A 53 44.84 27.98 -19.55
C THR A 53 43.69 27.13 -20.08
N ARG A 54 43.57 27.05 -21.41
CA ARG A 54 42.54 26.21 -22.05
C ARG A 54 42.66 24.73 -21.65
N GLN A 55 43.84 24.30 -21.19
CA GLN A 55 44.11 22.96 -20.69
C GLN A 55 43.56 22.76 -19.27
N ASP A 56 43.67 23.78 -18.40
CA ASP A 56 43.14 23.75 -17.04
C ASP A 56 41.61 23.68 -17.03
N MET A 57 40.94 24.43 -17.91
CA MET A 57 39.49 24.34 -18.07
C MET A 57 39.02 22.97 -18.57
N LYS A 58 39.80 22.31 -19.43
CA LYS A 58 39.46 20.95 -19.90
C LYS A 58 39.60 19.93 -18.77
N GLY A 59 40.63 20.05 -17.94
CA GLY A 59 40.79 19.22 -16.74
C GLY A 59 39.62 19.39 -15.78
N PHE A 60 39.29 20.64 -15.45
CA PHE A 60 38.16 20.96 -14.58
C PHE A 60 36.83 20.40 -15.10
N LEU A 61 36.55 20.53 -16.40
CA LEU A 61 35.32 19.98 -16.99
C LEU A 61 35.28 18.45 -16.94
N ALA A 62 36.41 17.77 -17.14
CA ALA A 62 36.49 16.32 -17.02
C ALA A 62 36.27 15.86 -15.58
N ASP A 63 36.88 16.54 -14.60
CA ASP A 63 36.70 16.24 -13.18
C ASP A 63 35.28 16.53 -12.72
N PHE A 64 34.68 17.63 -13.19
CA PHE A 64 33.28 17.95 -12.92
C PHE A 64 32.34 16.91 -13.52
N GLN A 65 32.55 16.51 -14.78
CA GLN A 65 31.75 15.46 -15.41
C GLN A 65 31.85 14.13 -14.65
N LYS A 66 33.06 13.77 -14.21
CA LYS A 66 33.29 12.57 -13.39
C LYS A 66 32.58 12.66 -12.04
N SER A 67 32.68 13.79 -11.36
CA SER A 67 32.00 14.02 -10.07
C SER A 67 30.49 13.94 -10.20
N VAL A 68 29.91 14.51 -11.26
CA VAL A 68 28.47 14.39 -11.53
C VAL A 68 28.08 12.94 -11.79
N ALA A 69 28.86 12.19 -12.56
CA ALA A 69 28.60 10.77 -12.80
C ALA A 69 28.65 9.95 -11.50
N GLU A 70 29.66 10.17 -10.66
CA GLU A 70 29.79 9.48 -9.36
C GLU A 70 28.64 9.81 -8.41
N GLU A 71 28.21 11.07 -8.32
CA GLU A 71 27.09 11.46 -7.47
C GLU A 71 25.76 10.92 -8.00
N LEU A 72 25.58 10.85 -9.33
CA LEU A 72 24.42 10.21 -9.95
C LEU A 72 24.38 8.72 -9.65
N ASP A 73 25.47 7.99 -9.84
CA ASP A 73 25.55 6.55 -9.55
C ASP A 73 25.28 6.29 -8.06
N LYS A 74 25.89 7.08 -7.18
CA LYS A 74 25.69 6.98 -5.73
C LYS A 74 24.23 7.19 -5.32
N ARG A 75 23.49 8.04 -6.02
CA ARG A 75 22.06 8.27 -5.75
C ARG A 75 21.15 7.28 -6.43
N LEU A 76 21.43 6.90 -7.66
CA LEU A 76 20.55 6.06 -8.47
C LEU A 76 20.65 4.58 -8.08
N THR A 77 21.85 4.09 -7.78
CA THR A 77 22.07 2.68 -7.40
C THR A 77 21.19 2.23 -6.23
N PRO A 78 21.17 2.92 -5.07
CA PRO A 78 20.32 2.49 -3.95
C PRO A 78 18.82 2.65 -4.25
N ILE A 79 18.43 3.57 -5.13
CA ILE A 79 17.03 3.70 -5.57
C ILE A 79 16.63 2.49 -6.40
N LEU A 80 17.48 2.07 -7.34
CA LEU A 80 17.23 0.90 -8.19
C LEU A 80 17.20 -0.40 -7.36
N GLU A 81 18.12 -0.55 -6.41
CA GLU A 81 18.10 -1.66 -5.45
C GLU A 81 16.82 -1.65 -4.61
N GLY A 82 16.45 -0.49 -4.05
CA GLY A 82 15.21 -0.34 -3.29
C GLY A 82 13.95 -0.63 -4.10
N MET A 83 13.94 -0.29 -5.40
CA MET A 83 12.85 -0.64 -6.31
C MET A 83 12.80 -2.15 -6.57
N ALA A 84 13.94 -2.80 -6.80
CA ALA A 84 14.01 -4.25 -6.97
C ALA A 84 13.49 -5.00 -5.73
N ASP A 85 13.91 -4.56 -4.53
CA ASP A 85 13.43 -5.11 -3.27
C ASP A 85 11.92 -4.90 -3.05
N LEU A 86 11.39 -3.75 -3.49
CA LEU A 86 9.96 -3.48 -3.42
C LEU A 86 9.18 -4.40 -4.36
N ILE A 87 9.66 -4.61 -5.58
CA ILE A 87 9.06 -5.53 -6.55
C ILE A 87 9.07 -6.96 -6.01
N ALA A 88 10.18 -7.42 -5.46
CA ALA A 88 10.29 -8.76 -4.87
C ALA A 88 9.29 -8.95 -3.71
N ARG A 89 9.14 -7.95 -2.83
CA ARG A 89 8.16 -7.98 -1.74
C ARG A 89 6.71 -7.96 -2.24
N ALA A 90 6.42 -7.20 -3.30
CA ALA A 90 5.10 -7.16 -3.92
C ALA A 90 4.72 -8.55 -4.48
N GLN A 91 5.62 -9.16 -5.26
CA GLN A 91 5.43 -10.51 -5.80
C GLN A 91 5.22 -11.55 -4.68
N ALA A 92 6.04 -11.52 -3.63
CA ALA A 92 5.86 -12.41 -2.49
C ALA A 92 4.52 -12.22 -1.76
N THR A 93 3.96 -11.00 -1.79
CA THR A 93 2.66 -10.69 -1.20
C THR A 93 1.53 -11.20 -2.09
N GLU A 94 1.65 -11.05 -3.41
CA GLU A 94 0.71 -11.60 -4.39
C GLU A 94 0.62 -13.13 -4.27
N SER A 95 1.76 -13.84 -4.19
CA SER A 95 1.76 -15.30 -4.01
C SER A 95 1.09 -15.73 -2.70
N LYS A 96 1.27 -14.97 -1.60
CA LYS A 96 0.58 -15.25 -0.34
C LYS A 96 -0.93 -15.02 -0.44
N MET A 97 -1.35 -14.01 -1.21
CA MET A 97 -2.76 -13.72 -1.44
C MET A 97 -3.44 -14.86 -2.23
N GLU A 98 -2.76 -15.42 -3.23
CA GLU A 98 -3.25 -16.59 -3.98
C GLU A 98 -3.47 -17.80 -3.07
N VAL A 99 -2.50 -18.12 -2.21
CA VAL A 99 -2.61 -19.23 -1.24
C VAL A 99 -3.76 -19.00 -0.26
N LEU A 100 -3.92 -17.77 0.23
CA LEU A 100 -5.04 -17.43 1.13
C LEU A 100 -6.38 -17.58 0.42
N GLN A 101 -6.47 -17.18 -0.85
CA GLN A 101 -7.69 -17.32 -1.63
C GLN A 101 -8.05 -18.79 -1.84
N GLU A 102 -7.06 -19.64 -2.16
CA GLU A 102 -7.26 -21.09 -2.24
C GLU A 102 -7.73 -21.68 -0.91
N THR A 103 -7.10 -21.27 0.19
CA THR A 103 -7.47 -21.73 1.55
C THR A 103 -8.91 -21.34 1.90
N VAL A 104 -9.34 -20.12 1.56
CA VAL A 104 -10.71 -19.68 1.77
C VAL A 104 -11.69 -20.53 0.98
N THR A 105 -11.40 -20.83 -0.29
CA THR A 105 -12.29 -21.68 -1.11
C THR A 105 -12.43 -23.09 -0.54
N VAL A 106 -11.34 -23.70 -0.06
CA VAL A 106 -11.39 -25.01 0.60
C VAL A 106 -12.26 -24.97 1.85
N HIS A 107 -12.10 -23.94 2.69
CA HIS A 107 -12.93 -23.81 3.90
C HIS A 107 -14.40 -23.50 3.59
N GLU A 108 -14.70 -22.78 2.51
CA GLU A 108 -16.07 -22.57 2.05
C GLU A 108 -16.74 -23.89 1.63
N ASP A 109 -16.01 -24.74 0.90
CA ASP A 109 -16.47 -26.08 0.52
C ASP A 109 -16.68 -26.98 1.74
N GLU A 110 -15.74 -27.01 2.69
CA GLU A 110 -15.87 -27.75 3.96
C GLU A 110 -17.08 -27.27 4.78
N LEU A 111 -17.29 -25.96 4.86
CA LEU A 111 -18.45 -25.39 5.56
C LEU A 111 -19.77 -25.77 4.88
N GLN A 112 -19.78 -25.85 3.56
CA GLN A 112 -20.96 -26.29 2.82
C GLN A 112 -21.27 -27.76 3.09
N ASP A 113 -20.26 -28.63 3.08
CA ASP A 113 -20.42 -30.05 3.39
C ASP A 113 -20.92 -30.27 4.83
N LEU A 114 -20.32 -29.58 5.81
CA LEU A 114 -20.77 -29.65 7.20
C LEU A 114 -22.22 -29.18 7.39
N ARG A 115 -22.66 -28.16 6.65
CA ARG A 115 -24.06 -27.70 6.69
C ARG A 115 -25.01 -28.77 6.13
N GLU A 116 -24.62 -29.46 5.06
CA GLU A 116 -25.42 -30.54 4.49
C GLU A 116 -25.50 -31.73 5.45
N GLN A 117 -24.38 -32.14 6.04
CA GLN A 117 -24.37 -33.20 7.05
C GLN A 117 -25.24 -32.86 8.26
N LEU A 118 -25.19 -31.62 8.73
CA LEU A 118 -26.03 -31.15 9.84
C LEU A 118 -27.52 -31.23 9.48
N ARG A 119 -27.90 -30.81 8.27
CA ARG A 119 -29.27 -30.93 7.77
C ARG A 119 -29.74 -32.38 7.72
N ILE A 120 -28.92 -33.30 7.20
CA ILE A 120 -29.25 -34.73 7.14
C ILE A 120 -29.48 -35.31 8.55
N LEU A 121 -28.66 -34.89 9.52
CA LEU A 121 -28.80 -35.31 10.92
C LEU A 121 -30.08 -34.75 11.56
N GLU A 122 -30.42 -33.49 11.29
CA GLU A 122 -31.68 -32.87 11.74
C GLU A 122 -32.90 -33.62 11.18
N ASP A 123 -32.92 -33.87 9.87
CA ASP A 123 -34.00 -34.62 9.19
C ASP A 123 -34.12 -36.05 9.76
N SER A 124 -33.00 -36.71 10.00
CA SER A 124 -32.95 -38.06 10.59
C SER A 124 -33.49 -38.07 12.02
N ASN A 125 -33.12 -37.08 12.83
CA ASN A 125 -33.58 -36.92 14.20
C ASN A 125 -35.10 -36.64 14.25
N GLU A 126 -35.59 -35.75 13.37
CA GLU A 126 -37.02 -35.49 13.26
C GLU A 126 -37.79 -36.76 12.87
N SER A 127 -37.29 -37.53 11.89
CA SER A 127 -37.91 -38.81 11.51
C SER A 127 -37.93 -39.81 12.66
N LEU A 128 -36.88 -39.90 13.47
CA LEU A 128 -36.83 -40.79 14.64
C LEU A 128 -37.81 -40.34 15.72
N ASN A 129 -37.87 -39.04 15.99
CA ASN A 129 -38.81 -38.47 16.95
C ASN A 129 -40.26 -38.74 16.53
N ASN A 130 -40.60 -38.50 15.26
CA ASN A 130 -41.94 -38.76 14.72
C ASN A 130 -42.33 -40.25 14.80
N ARG A 131 -41.40 -41.17 14.52
CA ARG A 131 -41.64 -42.63 14.69
C ARG A 131 -41.84 -43.02 16.16
N THR A 132 -41.08 -42.43 17.07
CA THR A 132 -41.15 -42.72 18.50
C THR A 132 -42.47 -42.25 19.10
N ILE A 133 -42.90 -41.03 18.77
CA ILE A 133 -44.17 -40.47 19.21
C ILE A 133 -45.34 -41.29 18.64
N SER A 134 -45.33 -41.58 17.33
CA SER A 134 -46.37 -42.40 16.68
C SER A 134 -46.44 -43.83 17.23
N GLY A 135 -45.30 -44.45 17.54
CA GLY A 135 -45.24 -45.78 18.15
C GLY A 135 -45.80 -45.82 19.57
N CYS A 136 -45.52 -44.79 20.39
CA CYS A 136 -46.05 -44.68 21.74
C CYS A 136 -47.58 -44.51 21.77
N ASP A 137 -48.16 -43.73 20.85
CA ASP A 137 -49.62 -43.54 20.76
C ASP A 137 -50.37 -44.82 20.36
N VAL A 138 -49.76 -45.66 19.50
CA VAL A 138 -50.32 -46.95 19.11
C VAL A 138 -50.22 -47.97 20.26
N CYS A 139 -49.13 -47.94 21.03
CA CYS A 139 -48.94 -48.82 22.19
C CYS A 139 -49.87 -48.45 23.36
N LEU A 140 -50.09 -47.15 23.63
CA LEU A 140 -51.00 -46.70 24.69
C LEU A 140 -52.46 -47.09 24.44
N LYS A 141 -52.92 -47.13 23.18
CA LYS A 141 -54.29 -47.57 22.82
C LYS A 141 -54.49 -49.09 22.87
N ARG A 142 -53.42 -49.90 22.96
CA ARG A 142 -53.48 -51.37 23.02
C ARG A 142 -53.24 -51.94 24.42
N CYS A 143 -52.92 -51.12 25.42
CA CYS A 143 -52.83 -51.57 26.80
C CYS A 143 -54.24 -51.77 27.39
N PRO A 144 -54.65 -53.00 27.77
CA PRO A 144 -55.90 -53.20 28.49
C PRO A 144 -55.81 -52.53 29.87
N PRO A 145 -56.89 -51.87 30.34
CA PRO A 145 -56.93 -51.36 31.71
C PRO A 145 -56.82 -52.54 32.69
N LYS A 146 -56.00 -52.36 33.74
CA LYS A 146 -55.94 -53.28 34.87
C LYS A 146 -57.19 -53.20 35.73
#